data_AF-A0ABD0KBJ4-F1
#
_entry.id   AF-A0ABD0KBJ4-F1
#
_cell.length_a   1.000
_cell.length_b   1.000
_cell.length_c   1.000
_cell.angle_alpha   90.00
_cell.angle_beta   90.00
_cell.angle_gamma   90.00
#
_symmetry.space_group_name_H-M   'P 1'
#
loop_
_entity.id
_entity.type
_entity.pdbx_description
1 polymer ?
#
loop_
_entity_poly.entity_id
_entity_poly.type
_entity_poly.pdbx_seq_one_letter_code
_entity_poly.pdbx_strand_id
1 'polypeptide(L)'
;TLEADLKAMDALEESLDLAKWTHKTPGNRSQNYHEYQVMRQHKQLTPTSYRYLIQTDAEENPKGVIVENTAKNKDPLKDIGTAELLLKDDKVVGIDLDGDCLEQN
;
A
#
# COMPACT_ATOMS: atom_id res chain seq x y z
N THR A 1 -16.37 8.99 -2.55
CA THR A 1 -16.83 9.92 -3.62
C THR A 1 -15.64 10.13 -4.50
N LEU A 2 -15.80 10.35 -5.81
CA LEU A 2 -14.66 10.48 -6.73
C LEU A 2 -13.56 11.43 -6.22
N GLU A 3 -13.93 12.52 -5.54
CA GLU A 3 -12.98 13.47 -4.94
C GLU A 3 -12.19 12.94 -3.72
N ALA A 4 -12.76 12.02 -2.95
CA ALA A 4 -12.08 11.39 -1.82
C ALA A 4 -11.05 10.35 -2.33
N ASP A 5 -11.44 9.61 -3.37
CA ASP A 5 -10.64 8.56 -3.98
C ASP A 5 -9.42 9.19 -4.68
N LEU A 6 -9.61 10.31 -5.41
CA LEU A 6 -8.53 11.09 -6.01
C LEU A 6 -7.53 11.62 -4.96
N LYS A 7 -8.02 12.11 -3.81
CA LYS A 7 -7.17 12.62 -2.72
C LYS A 7 -6.37 11.52 -2.03
N ALA A 8 -6.94 10.32 -1.91
CA ALA A 8 -6.24 9.17 -1.35
C ALA A 8 -5.07 8.76 -2.25
N MET A 9 -5.26 8.80 -3.56
CA MET A 9 -4.21 8.50 -4.52
C MET A 9 -3.10 9.56 -4.53
N ASP A 10 -3.44 10.85 -4.56
CA ASP A 10 -2.45 11.93 -4.47
C ASP A 10 -1.59 11.78 -3.19
N ALA A 11 -2.25 11.47 -2.05
CA ALA A 11 -1.55 11.25 -0.79
C ALA A 11 -0.64 10.02 -0.84
N LEU A 12 -1.05 8.95 -1.53
CA LEU A 12 -0.23 7.77 -1.74
C LEU A 12 1.01 8.10 -2.59
N GLU A 13 0.85 8.81 -3.71
CA GLU A 13 1.99 9.22 -4.55
C GLU A 13 2.97 10.13 -3.79
N GLU A 14 2.47 11.08 -3.00
CA GLU A 14 3.31 11.95 -2.15
C GLU A 14 4.06 11.20 -1.04
N SER A 15 3.58 10.00 -0.69
CA SER A 15 4.11 9.20 0.40
C SER A 15 5.11 8.14 -0.03
N LEU A 16 5.30 7.92 -1.33
CA LEU A 16 6.18 6.91 -1.90
C LEU A 16 7.35 7.56 -2.66
N ASP A 17 8.48 6.84 -2.74
CA ASP A 17 9.59 7.25 -3.60
C ASP A 17 9.28 6.86 -5.06
N LEU A 18 8.80 7.81 -5.86
CA LEU A 18 8.43 7.59 -7.26
C LEU A 18 9.61 7.25 -8.19
N ALA A 19 10.86 7.27 -7.70
CA ALA A 19 11.98 6.66 -8.42
C ALA A 19 12.03 5.13 -8.27
N LYS A 20 11.34 4.60 -7.26
CA LYS A 20 11.25 3.17 -6.93
C LYS A 20 9.87 2.60 -7.18
N TRP A 21 8.83 3.44 -7.14
CA TRP A 21 7.44 3.08 -7.40
C TRP A 21 6.97 3.69 -8.72
N THR A 22 6.26 2.89 -9.51
CA THR A 22 5.77 3.29 -10.82
C THR A 22 4.26 3.10 -10.89
N HIS A 23 3.57 4.12 -11.41
CA HIS A 23 2.14 4.07 -11.64
C HIS A 23 1.80 3.01 -12.70
N LYS A 24 0.80 2.17 -12.39
CA LYS A 24 0.23 1.15 -13.26
C LYS A 24 -1.25 1.45 -13.46
N THR A 25 -1.72 1.05 -14.63
CA THR A 25 -3.13 1.06 -14.99
C THR A 25 -3.70 -0.35 -14.82
N PRO A 26 -5.03 -0.51 -14.72
CA PRO A 26 -5.65 -1.84 -14.64
C PRO A 26 -5.23 -2.80 -15.77
N GLY A 27 -4.84 -2.29 -16.94
CA GLY A 27 -4.41 -3.10 -18.09
C GLY A 27 -2.94 -3.56 -18.06
N ASN A 28 -2.10 -3.01 -17.16
CA ASN A 28 -0.67 -3.33 -17.10
C ASN A 28 -0.12 -3.55 -15.67
N ARG A 29 -0.99 -3.51 -14.65
CA ARG A 29 -0.63 -3.95 -13.30
C ARG A 29 -0.38 -5.46 -13.28
N SER A 30 0.46 -5.87 -12.34
CA SER A 30 0.74 -7.28 -12.05
C SER A 30 -0.52 -8.02 -11.58
N GLN A 31 -0.50 -9.35 -11.65
CA GLN A 31 -1.60 -10.18 -11.16
C GLN A 31 -1.42 -10.53 -9.67
N ASN A 32 -2.47 -11.08 -9.04
CA ASN A 32 -2.50 -11.54 -7.65
C ASN A 32 -2.49 -10.44 -6.58
N TYR A 33 -3.12 -9.32 -6.90
CA TYR A 33 -3.60 -8.43 -5.85
C TYR A 33 -4.68 -9.13 -5.03
N HIS A 34 -4.63 -8.93 -3.72
CA HIS A 34 -5.64 -9.37 -2.80
C HIS A 34 -6.07 -8.19 -1.94
N GLU A 35 -7.38 -8.08 -1.70
CA GLU A 35 -7.92 -7.09 -0.79
C GLU A 35 -7.58 -7.46 0.65
N TYR A 36 -7.05 -6.49 1.40
CA TYR A 36 -6.76 -6.62 2.81
C TYR A 36 -7.35 -5.45 3.59
N GLN A 37 -7.87 -5.74 4.78
CA GLN A 37 -8.06 -4.74 5.81
C GLN A 37 -6.69 -4.31 6.34
N VAL A 38 -6.46 -3.00 6.39
CA VAL A 38 -5.24 -2.40 6.92
C VAL A 38 -5.50 -1.93 8.35
N MET A 39 -4.85 -2.56 9.32
CA MET A 39 -5.03 -2.26 10.73
C MET A 39 -4.28 -0.98 11.09
N ARG A 40 -4.91 -0.08 11.85
CA ARG A 40 -4.37 1.24 12.25
C ARG A 40 -3.02 1.21 13.02
N GLN A 41 -2.54 0.04 13.44
CA GLN A 41 -1.32 -0.10 14.25
C GLN A 41 -0.06 -0.14 13.36
N HIS A 42 0.19 0.95 12.64
CA HIS A 42 1.38 1.06 11.80
C HIS A 42 2.60 1.37 12.66
N LYS A 43 3.75 0.82 12.29
CA LYS A 43 5.02 1.09 12.97
C LYS A 43 6.06 1.51 11.96
N GLN A 44 6.56 2.73 12.09
CA GLN A 44 7.74 3.16 11.34
C GLN A 44 8.96 2.32 11.78
N LEU A 45 9.63 1.69 10.80
CA LEU A 45 10.84 0.90 11.04
C LEU A 45 12.10 1.72 10.76
N THR A 46 12.07 2.50 9.68
CA THR A 46 13.12 3.43 9.27
C THR A 46 12.49 4.73 8.75
N PRO A 47 13.26 5.80 8.48
CA PRO A 47 12.72 6.98 7.83
C PRO A 47 12.00 6.72 6.50
N THR A 48 12.24 5.58 5.84
CA THR A 48 11.70 5.24 4.52
C THR A 48 11.01 3.86 4.49
N SER A 49 10.57 3.35 5.65
CA SER A 49 9.82 2.10 5.70
C SER A 49 8.90 1.99 6.91
N TYR A 50 7.77 1.32 6.68
CA TYR A 50 6.71 1.11 7.66
C TYR A 50 6.28 -0.35 7.68
N ARG A 51 5.99 -0.86 8.88
CA ARG A 51 5.33 -2.15 9.08
C ARG A 51 3.84 -1.93 9.30
N TYR A 52 3.04 -2.72 8.61
CA TYR A 52 1.59 -2.78 8.72
C TYR A 52 1.17 -4.14 9.26
N LEU A 53 0.00 -4.17 9.86
CA LEU A 53 -0.75 -5.39 10.14
C LEU A 53 -1.92 -5.42 9.15
N ILE A 54 -2.01 -6.50 8.38
CA ILE A 54 -3.04 -6.69 7.35
C ILE A 54 -3.80 -7.98 7.62
N GLN A 55 -5.06 -8.04 7.22
CA GLN A 55 -5.91 -9.20 7.44
C GLN A 55 -6.91 -9.36 6.29
N THR A 56 -7.12 -10.59 5.86
CA THR A 56 -8.27 -10.93 5.00
C THR A 56 -9.47 -11.33 5.87
N ASP A 57 -10.67 -11.24 5.32
CA ASP A 57 -11.89 -11.68 6.04
C ASP A 57 -11.88 -13.17 6.44
N ALA A 58 -11.04 -13.98 5.80
CA ALA A 58 -10.92 -15.42 6.05
C ALA A 58 -9.91 -15.79 7.14
N GLU A 59 -9.02 -14.86 7.53
CA GLU A 59 -7.95 -15.13 8.50
C GLU A 59 -8.34 -14.59 9.88
N GLU A 60 -8.02 -15.31 10.96
CA GLU A 60 -8.30 -14.84 12.32
C GLU A 60 -7.20 -13.92 12.88
N ASN A 61 -5.96 -14.06 12.38
CA ASN A 61 -4.80 -13.36 12.91
C ASN A 61 -4.19 -12.43 11.85
N PRO A 62 -3.94 -11.15 12.17
CA PRO A 62 -3.34 -10.23 11.23
C PRO A 62 -1.87 -10.59 10.94
N LYS A 63 -1.49 -10.51 9.66
CA LYS A 63 -0.13 -10.71 9.16
C LYS A 63 0.64 -9.39 9.17
N GLY A 64 1.91 -9.44 9.58
CA GLY A 64 2.83 -8.31 9.44
C GLY A 64 3.39 -8.22 8.02
N VAL A 65 3.31 -7.04 7.40
CA VAL A 65 3.98 -6.75 6.13
C VAL A 65 4.74 -5.43 6.18
N ILE A 66 5.69 -5.24 5.28
CA ILE A 66 6.56 -4.06 5.22
C ILE A 66 6.38 -3.35 3.88
N VAL A 67 6.15 -2.04 3.93
CA VAL A 67 6.29 -1.15 2.78
C VAL A 67 7.65 -0.46 2.89
N GLU A 68 8.48 -0.65 1.87
CA GLU A 68 9.79 -0.01 1.74
C GLU A 68 9.75 1.09 0.67
N ASN A 69 10.82 1.90 0.61
CA ASN A 69 10.94 3.00 -0.35
C ASN A 69 9.79 4.00 -0.24
N THR A 70 9.38 4.32 1.00
CA THR A 70 8.46 5.42 1.25
C THR A 70 9.22 6.74 1.17
N ALA A 71 8.51 7.83 0.87
CA ALA A 71 9.03 9.16 1.13
C ALA A 71 9.35 9.32 2.63
N LYS A 72 10.35 10.17 2.92
CA LYS A 72 10.91 10.27 4.26
C LYS A 72 9.85 10.68 5.30
N ASN A 73 9.63 9.84 6.30
CA ASN A 73 8.66 10.02 7.38
C ASN A 73 7.21 10.21 6.89
N LYS A 74 6.87 9.64 5.73
CA LYS A 74 5.52 9.62 5.19
C LYS A 74 5.00 8.18 5.26
N ASP A 75 3.86 8.01 5.92
CA ASP A 75 3.16 6.73 6.05
C ASP A 75 2.19 6.58 4.87
N PRO A 76 2.45 5.67 3.92
CA PRO A 76 1.66 5.55 2.69
C PRO A 76 0.25 5.03 2.86
N LEU A 77 -0.01 4.24 3.90
CA LEU A 77 -1.35 3.69 4.13
C LEU A 77 -2.01 4.34 5.34
N LYS A 78 -1.55 5.53 5.73
CA LYS A 78 -2.15 6.29 6.82
C LYS A 78 -3.62 6.57 6.51
N ASP A 79 -4.49 6.24 7.45
CA ASP A 79 -5.95 6.42 7.35
C ASP A 79 -6.63 5.58 6.23
N ILE A 80 -5.90 4.65 5.60
CA ILE A 80 -6.46 3.67 4.68
C ILE A 80 -7.01 2.49 5.48
N GLY A 81 -8.30 2.18 5.29
CA GLY A 81 -8.97 1.06 5.97
C GLY A 81 -8.85 -0.26 5.22
N THR A 82 -8.85 -0.21 3.89
CA THR A 82 -8.78 -1.37 2.99
C THR A 82 -7.94 -0.99 1.78
N ALA A 83 -7.12 -1.93 1.30
CA ALA A 83 -6.34 -1.76 0.07
C ALA A 83 -6.18 -3.11 -0.64
N GLU A 84 -6.09 -3.08 -1.97
CA GLU A 84 -5.61 -4.22 -2.73
C GLU A 84 -4.07 -4.21 -2.71
N LEU A 85 -3.45 -5.26 -2.18
CA LEU A 85 -2.00 -5.35 -2.05
C LEU A 85 -1.44 -6.52 -2.85
N LEU A 86 -0.33 -6.27 -3.53
CA LEU A 86 0.53 -7.32 -4.09
C LEU A 86 1.68 -7.58 -3.13
N LEU A 87 1.77 -8.82 -2.67
CA LEU A 87 2.77 -9.23 -1.69
C LEU A 87 3.84 -10.12 -2.32
N LYS A 88 5.09 -9.91 -1.90
CA LYS A 88 6.20 -10.83 -2.11
C LYS A 88 6.83 -11.11 -0.75
N ASP A 89 6.61 -12.33 -0.26
CA ASP A 89 6.97 -12.75 1.10
C ASP A 89 6.25 -11.90 2.19
N ASP A 90 7.01 -11.10 2.93
CA ASP A 90 6.54 -10.13 3.93
C ASP A 90 6.58 -8.68 3.44
N LYS A 91 6.86 -8.46 2.14
CA LYS A 91 6.94 -7.13 1.55
C LYS A 91 5.74 -6.81 0.68
N VAL A 92 5.29 -5.56 0.76
CA VAL A 92 4.33 -4.97 -0.17
C VAL A 92 5.11 -4.44 -1.37
N VAL A 93 4.83 -5.01 -2.54
CA VAL A 93 5.46 -4.63 -3.82
C VAL A 93 4.48 -3.96 -4.78
N GLY A 94 3.19 -3.94 -4.43
CA GLY A 94 2.16 -3.21 -5.14
C GLY A 94 1.03 -2.78 -4.22
N ILE A 95 0.52 -1.57 -4.42
CA ILE A 95 -0.60 -0.99 -3.69
C ILE A 95 -1.59 -0.49 -4.74
N ASP A 96 -2.83 -0.93 -4.65
CA ASP A 96 -3.93 -0.45 -5.48
C ASP A 96 -5.04 0.09 -4.57
N LEU A 97 -5.39 1.36 -4.82
CA LEU A 97 -6.48 2.06 -4.17
C LEU A 97 -7.53 2.37 -5.26
N ASP A 98 -8.59 1.58 -5.30
CA ASP A 98 -9.76 1.79 -6.17
C ASP A 98 -9.45 1.84 -7.69
N GLY A 99 -8.41 1.12 -8.14
CA GLY A 99 -8.03 0.96 -9.55
C GLY A 99 -6.82 1.80 -9.97
N ASP A 100 -6.34 2.69 -9.09
CA ASP A 100 -5.08 3.42 -9.26
C ASP A 100 -3.97 2.69 -8.49
N CYS A 101 -2.94 2.28 -9.23
CA CYS A 101 -2.01 1.26 -8.77
C CYS A 101 -0.57 1.79 -8.81
N LEU A 102 0.20 1.55 -7.74
CA LEU A 102 1.64 1.79 -7.68
C LEU A 102 2.37 0.49 -7.39
N GLU A 103 3.36 0.17 -8.22
CA GLU A 103 4.20 -1.03 -8.08
C GLU A 103 5.68 -0.67 -7.95
N GLN A 104 6.41 -1.43 -7.13
CA GLN A 104 7.87 -1.32 -7.08
C GLN A 104 8.50 -1.84 -8.38
N ASN A 105 9.53 -1.15 -8.84
CA ASN A 105 10.37 -1.53 -9.99
C ASN A 105 11.27 -2.74 -9.72
#